data_AF-A0A3M1F9F6-F1
#
_entry.id   AF-A0A3M1F9F6-F1
#
_cell.length_a   1.000
_cell.length_b   1.000
_cell.length_c   1.000
_cell.angle_alpha   90.00
_cell.angle_beta   90.00
_cell.angle_gamma   90.00
#
_symmetry.space_group_name_H-M   'P 1'
#
loop_
_entity.id
_entity.type
_entity.pdbx_description
1 polymer ?
#
loop_
_entity_poly.entity_id
_entity_poly.type
_entity_poly.pdbx_seq_one_letter_code
_entity_poly.pdbx_strand_id
1 'polypeptide(L)'
;LLITACLIMFVAMERVEAWIVIVILTREIGITGLRAFALEEGVQFRTTNWGKYKTIYQIIAVTALLIHDQRRFLFFGTIDFHRVGTWFLYLAMFLTLFSGVDYVYKFWRALRG
;
A
#
# COMPACT_ATOMS: atom_id res chain seq x y z
N LEU A 1 2.40 -5.99 6.77
CA LEU A 1 3.57 -5.72 7.63
C LEU A 1 4.89 -5.91 6.88
N LEU A 2 5.17 -7.05 6.23
CA LEU A 2 6.43 -7.27 5.49
C LEU A 2 6.73 -6.17 4.44
N ILE A 3 5.80 -5.93 3.51
CA ILE A 3 5.92 -4.88 2.48
C ILE A 3 6.17 -3.51 3.13
N THR A 4 5.45 -3.24 4.21
CA THR A 4 5.55 -1.98 4.95
C THR A 4 6.93 -1.79 5.57
N ALA A 5 7.54 -2.85 6.10
CA ALA A 5 8.91 -2.83 6.58
C ALA A 5 9.91 -2.54 5.43
N CYS A 6 9.73 -3.14 4.25
CA CYS A 6 10.55 -2.84 3.08
C CYS A 6 10.44 -1.36 2.67
N LEU A 7 9.24 -0.79 2.66
CA LEU A 7 9.03 0.63 2.34
C LEU A 7 9.71 1.56 3.34
N ILE A 8 9.67 1.24 4.63
CA ILE A 8 10.40 2.01 5.66
C ILE A 8 11.91 1.97 5.39
N MET A 9 12.46 0.81 5.05
CA MET A 9 13.87 0.69 4.69
C MET A 9 14.22 1.49 3.43
N PHE A 10 13.33 1.56 2.44
CA PHE A 10 13.56 2.38 1.25
C PHE A 10 13.59 3.88 1.53
N VAL A 11 12.83 4.36 2.51
CA VAL A 11 12.93 5.76 2.96
C VAL A 11 14.31 6.02 3.57
N ALA A 12 14.81 5.10 4.41
CA ALA A 12 16.15 5.21 4.99
C ALA A 12 17.28 5.15 3.94
N MET A 13 17.02 4.52 2.79
CA MET A 13 17.94 4.47 1.64
C MET A 13 17.72 5.63 0.65
N GLU A 14 16.88 6.62 0.99
CA GLU A 14 16.52 7.76 0.12
C GLU A 14 15.92 7.35 -1.24
N ARG A 15 15.31 6.16 -1.32
CA ARG A 15 14.70 5.63 -2.54
C ARG A 15 13.22 5.95 -2.69
N VAL A 16 12.57 6.36 -1.60
CA VAL A 16 11.13 6.63 -1.56
C VAL A 16 10.88 7.81 -0.62
N GLU A 17 9.95 8.68 -0.99
CA GLU A 17 9.53 9.80 -0.15
C GLU A 17 8.77 9.32 1.10
N ALA A 18 9.19 9.78 2.28
CA ALA A 18 8.66 9.32 3.57
C ALA A 18 7.13 9.47 3.69
N TRP A 19 6.56 10.54 3.14
CA TRP A 19 5.12 10.82 3.25
C TRP A 19 4.25 9.77 2.54
N ILE A 20 4.73 9.18 1.44
CA ILE A 20 4.01 8.11 0.73
C ILE A 20 3.91 6.87 1.62
N VAL A 21 5.01 6.55 2.30
CA VAL A 21 5.09 5.40 3.21
C VAL A 21 4.23 5.63 4.45
N ILE A 22 4.20 6.85 4.99
CA ILE A 22 3.32 7.24 6.10
C ILE A 22 1.85 7.04 5.71
N VAL A 23 1.42 7.52 4.55
CA VAL A 23 0.03 7.34 4.07
C VAL A 23 -0.36 5.86 4.00
N ILE A 24 0.52 5.04 3.44
CA ILE A 24 0.30 3.59 3.35
C ILE A 24 0.22 2.96 4.75
N LEU A 25 1.17 3.28 5.64
CA LEU A 25 1.24 2.79 7.02
C LEU A 25 -0.01 3.12 7.82
N THR A 26 -0.41 4.39 7.84
CA THR A 26 -1.58 4.87 8.58
C THR A 26 -2.82 4.11 8.15
N ARG A 27 -2.98 3.84 6.85
CA ARG A 27 -4.10 3.07 6.35
C ARG A 27 -4.03 1.59 6.78
N GLU A 28 -2.87 0.93 6.67
CA GLU A 28 -2.73 -0.48 7.06
C GLU A 28 -3.08 -0.69 8.54
N ILE A 29 -2.59 0.18 9.42
CA ILE A 29 -2.85 0.10 10.87
C ILE A 29 -4.29 0.53 11.17
N GLY A 30 -4.73 1.68 10.62
CA GLY A 30 -6.04 2.26 10.90
C GLY A 30 -7.20 1.35 10.48
N ILE A 31 -7.17 0.77 9.28
CA ILE A 31 -8.23 -0.16 8.83
C ILE A 31 -8.18 -1.48 9.60
N THR A 32 -7.00 -1.94 10.01
CA THR A 32 -6.89 -3.15 10.84
C THR A 32 -7.50 -2.91 12.23
N GLY A 33 -7.23 -1.76 12.85
CA GLY A 33 -7.82 -1.36 14.13
C GLY A 33 -9.33 -1.15 14.03
N LEU A 34 -9.80 -0.42 13.01
CA LEU A 34 -11.23 -0.20 12.80
C LEU A 34 -12.00 -1.51 12.58
N ARG A 35 -11.38 -2.48 11.91
CA ARG A 35 -11.96 -3.82 11.75
C ARG A 35 -12.04 -4.59 13.06
N ALA A 36 -11.02 -4.47 13.92
CA ALA A 36 -11.06 -5.09 15.24
C ALA A 36 -12.20 -4.49 16.07
N PHE A 37 -12.33 -3.17 16.07
CA PHE A 37 -13.42 -2.46 16.74
C PHE A 37 -14.81 -2.85 16.21
N ALA A 38 -14.98 -2.90 14.88
CA ALA A 38 -16.26 -3.30 14.28
C ALA A 38 -16.70 -4.72 14.66
N LEU A 39 -15.74 -5.64 14.85
CA LEU A 39 -16.04 -6.99 15.31
C LEU A 39 -16.50 -7.03 16.77
N GLU A 40 -15.95 -6.17 17.64
CA GLU A 40 -16.38 -6.02 19.03
C GLU A 40 -17.83 -5.49 19.12
N GLU A 41 -18.19 -4.55 18.25
CA GLU A 41 -19.56 -4.01 18.13
C GLU A 41 -20.54 -4.95 17.41
N GLY A 42 -20.11 -6.13 16.98
CA GLY A 42 -20.96 -7.11 16.28
C GLY A 42 -21.33 -6.73 14.84
N VAL A 43 -20.71 -5.68 14.29
CA VAL A 43 -21.02 -5.15 12.95
C VAL A 43 -20.15 -5.83 11.90
N GLN A 44 -20.72 -6.75 11.13
CA GLN A 44 -20.02 -7.40 10.01
C GLN A 44 -20.51 -6.88 8.67
N PHE A 45 -19.66 -6.09 7.99
CA PHE A 45 -19.90 -5.66 6.61
C PHE A 45 -18.92 -6.34 5.66
N ARG A 46 -19.45 -6.80 4.52
CA ARG A 46 -18.66 -7.43 3.47
C ARG A 46 -17.71 -6.40 2.85
N THR A 47 -16.42 -6.63 3.01
CA THR A 47 -15.40 -5.77 2.40
C THR A 47 -15.26 -6.07 0.92
N THR A 48 -15.06 -5.03 0.13
CA THR A 48 -14.73 -5.08 -1.30
C THR A 48 -13.27 -5.49 -1.47
N ASN A 49 -12.96 -6.23 -2.55
CA ASN A 49 -11.64 -6.83 -2.79
C ASN A 49 -10.51 -5.83 -3.13
N TRP A 50 -10.67 -4.53 -2.86
CA TRP A 50 -9.64 -3.51 -3.11
C TRP A 50 -8.31 -3.82 -2.40
N GLY A 51 -8.36 -4.55 -1.28
CA GLY A 51 -7.18 -5.04 -0.57
C GLY A 51 -6.31 -6.01 -1.38
N LYS A 52 -6.85 -6.71 -2.38
CA LYS A 52 -6.06 -7.59 -3.26
C LYS A 52 -5.25 -6.78 -4.26
N TYR A 53 -5.89 -5.82 -4.93
CA TYR A 53 -5.23 -4.97 -5.93
C TYR A 53 -4.11 -4.14 -5.32
N LYS A 54 -4.33 -3.48 -4.16
CA LYS A 54 -3.26 -2.71 -3.48
C LYS A 54 -2.00 -3.57 -3.26
N THR A 55 -2.19 -4.83 -2.87
CA THR A 55 -1.09 -5.72 -2.47
C THR A 55 -0.28 -6.13 -3.70
N ILE A 56 -0.95 -6.40 -4.83
CA ILE A 56 -0.28 -6.69 -6.10
C ILE A 56 0.60 -5.50 -6.51
N TYR A 57 0.05 -4.28 -6.51
CA TYR A 57 0.82 -3.10 -6.90
C TYR A 57 1.95 -2.76 -5.94
N GLN A 58 1.76 -2.96 -4.62
CA GLN A 58 2.83 -2.78 -3.64
C GLN A 58 3.96 -3.81 -3.83
N ILE A 59 3.63 -5.07 -4.13
CA ILE A 59 4.64 -6.10 -4.42
C ILE A 59 5.43 -5.69 -5.66
N ILE A 60 4.76 -5.28 -6.74
CA ILE A 60 5.43 -4.82 -7.98
C ILE A 60 6.34 -3.62 -7.68
N ALA A 61 5.86 -2.63 -6.92
CA ALA A 61 6.64 -1.47 -6.52
C ALA A 61 7.90 -1.86 -5.74
N VAL A 62 7.74 -2.71 -4.72
CA VAL A 62 8.85 -3.16 -3.88
C VAL A 62 9.85 -3.99 -4.69
N THR A 63 9.40 -4.90 -5.55
CA THR A 63 10.28 -5.69 -6.42
C THR A 63 11.09 -4.80 -7.35
N ALA A 64 10.46 -3.80 -7.98
CA ALA A 64 11.16 -2.87 -8.85
C ALA A 64 12.17 -1.98 -8.08
N LEU A 65 11.80 -1.48 -6.89
CA LEU A 65 12.69 -0.69 -6.02
C LEU A 65 13.82 -1.51 -5.38
N LEU A 66 13.67 -2.84 -5.25
CA LEU A 66 14.75 -3.74 -4.87
C LEU A 66 15.79 -3.87 -5.98
N ILE A 67 15.34 -3.98 -7.24
CA ILE A 67 16.19 -4.16 -8.43
C ILE A 67 16.90 -2.86 -8.87
N HIS A 68 16.79 -1.78 -8.07
CA HIS A 68 17.34 -0.44 -8.27
C HIS A 68 18.68 -0.30 -9.02
N ASP A 69 19.56 -1.29 -8.91
CA ASP A 69 20.87 -1.24 -9.56
C ASP A 69 20.78 -1.46 -11.09
N GLN A 70 20.79 -0.36 -11.84
CA GLN A 70 20.82 -0.30 -13.31
C GLN A 70 22.01 -1.06 -13.94
N ARG A 71 22.99 -1.51 -13.15
CA ARG A 71 24.28 -2.01 -13.66
C ARG A 71 24.30 -3.47 -14.09
N ARG A 72 23.24 -4.28 -13.89
CA ARG A 72 23.38 -5.75 -14.01
C ARG A 72 22.42 -6.50 -14.91
N PHE A 73 21.56 -5.82 -15.69
CA PHE A 73 20.79 -6.49 -16.73
C PHE A 73 21.38 -6.18 -18.11
N LEU A 74 22.41 -6.93 -18.51
CA LEU A 74 23.01 -6.88 -19.85
C LEU A 74 22.04 -7.29 -20.99
N PHE A 75 20.84 -7.78 -20.68
CA PHE A 75 19.90 -8.39 -21.65
C PHE A 75 18.60 -7.60 -21.90
N PHE A 76 18.20 -6.72 -20.99
CA PHE A 76 17.04 -5.86 -21.15
C PHE A 76 17.59 -4.43 -21.10
N GLY A 77 17.30 -3.59 -22.10
CA GLY A 77 17.90 -2.25 -22.23
C GLY A 77 17.74 -1.36 -20.98
N THR A 78 18.19 -0.11 -21.07
CA THR A 78 18.20 0.89 -19.97
C THR A 78 16.79 1.27 -19.47
N ILE A 79 16.11 0.33 -18.81
CA ILE A 79 14.85 0.58 -18.11
C ILE A 79 15.22 1.09 -16.71
N ASP A 80 14.70 2.27 -16.38
CA ASP A 80 14.84 2.87 -15.05
C ASP A 80 13.83 2.21 -14.08
N PHE A 81 14.26 1.11 -13.46
CA PHE A 81 13.46 0.35 -12.48
C PHE A 81 13.05 1.20 -11.27
N HIS A 82 13.83 2.23 -10.91
CA HIS A 82 13.48 3.14 -9.83
C HIS A 82 12.25 3.99 -10.19
N ARG A 83 12.20 4.55 -11.41
CA ARG A 83 11.01 5.27 -11.89
C ARG A 83 9.79 4.39 -11.96
N VAL A 84 9.93 3.17 -12.49
CA VAL A 84 8.82 2.21 -12.59
C VAL A 84 8.29 1.84 -11.20
N GLY A 85 9.19 1.50 -10.28
CA GLY A 85 8.82 1.15 -8.90
C GLY A 85 8.12 2.29 -8.17
N THR A 86 8.62 3.52 -8.35
CA THR A 86 8.01 4.73 -7.79
C THR A 86 6.60 4.96 -8.36
N TRP A 87 6.42 4.79 -9.68
CA TRP A 87 5.10 4.92 -10.32
C TRP A 87 4.08 3.92 -9.75
N PHE A 88 4.48 2.65 -9.62
CA PHE A 88 3.63 1.62 -9.00
C PHE A 88 3.36 1.90 -7.52
N LEU A 89 4.30 2.53 -6.81
CA LEU A 89 4.11 2.94 -5.42
C LEU A 89 3.04 4.03 -5.28
N TYR A 90 3.06 5.05 -6.14
CA TYR A 90 1.99 6.06 -6.17
C TYR A 90 0.64 5.45 -6.51
N LEU A 91 0.58 4.53 -7.48
CA LEU A 91 -0.64 3.80 -7.81
C LEU A 91 -1.16 2.99 -6.61
N ALA A 92 -0.26 2.27 -5.94
CA ALA A 92 -0.58 1.53 -4.73
C ALA A 92 -1.08 2.43 -3.60
N MET A 93 -0.46 3.59 -3.39
CA MET A 93 -0.89 4.59 -2.41
C MET A 93 -2.30 5.09 -2.72
N PHE A 94 -2.59 5.42 -3.98
CA PHE A 94 -3.92 5.89 -4.39
C PHE A 94 -5.01 4.84 -4.12
N LEU A 95 -4.75 3.58 -4.51
CA LEU A 95 -5.67 2.47 -4.23
C LEU A 95 -5.83 2.22 -2.73
N THR A 96 -4.76 2.44 -1.96
CA THR A 96 -4.75 2.32 -0.51
C THR A 96 -5.68 3.36 0.13
N LEU A 97 -5.62 4.61 -0.31
CA LEU A 97 -6.52 5.68 0.11
C LEU A 97 -7.97 5.40 -0.27
N PHE A 98 -8.23 5.08 -1.55
CA PHE A 98 -9.58 4.82 -2.05
C PHE A 98 -10.29 3.73 -1.23
N SER A 99 -9.57 2.64 -0.98
CA SER A 99 -10.07 1.52 -0.19
C SER A 99 -10.20 1.82 1.30
N GLY A 100 -9.39 2.75 1.84
CA GLY A 100 -9.54 3.25 3.20
C GLY A 100 -10.83 4.04 3.37
N VAL A 101 -11.11 4.95 2.43
CA VAL A 101 -12.32 5.77 2.44
C VAL A 101 -13.58 4.91 2.29
N ASP A 102 -13.59 3.96 1.34
CA ASP A 102 -14.71 3.03 1.14
C ASP A 102 -15.02 2.22 2.42
N TYR A 103 -13.98 1.81 3.15
CA TYR A 103 -14.15 1.07 4.41
C TYR A 103 -14.76 1.94 5.51
N VAL A 104 -14.22 3.15 5.73
CA VAL A 104 -14.72 4.09 6.74
C VAL A 104 -16.17 4.47 6.44
N TYR A 105 -16.50 4.73 5.18
CA TYR A 105 -17.87 5.03 4.76
C TYR A 105 -18.85 3.89 5.08
N LYS A 106 -18.48 2.64 4.75
CA LYS A 106 -19.30 1.46 5.06
C LYS A 106 -19.50 1.26 6.55
N PHE A 107 -18.44 1.45 7.33
CA PHE A 107 -18.49 1.38 8.78
C PHE A 107 -19.45 2.42 9.37
N TRP A 108 -19.31 3.69 8.98
CA TRP A 108 -20.20 4.78 9.43
C TRP A 108 -21.67 4.53 9.07
N ARG A 109 -21.92 3.98 7.88
CA ARG A 109 -23.28 3.64 7.45
C ARG A 109 -23.85 2.47 8.26
N ALA A 110 -23.04 1.47 8.57
CA ALA A 110 -23.46 0.29 9.33
C ALA A 110 -23.72 0.61 10.82
N LEU A 111 -23.10 1.65 11.39
CA LEU A 111 -23.43 2.14 12.74
C LEU A 111 -24.71 2.99 12.81
N ARG A 112 -25.13 3.60 11.70
CA ARG A 112 -26.30 4.51 11.66
C ARG A 112 -27.61 3.82 11.28
N GLY A 113 -27.59 2.55 10.88
CA GLY A 113 -28.77 1.77 10.50
C GLY A 113 -28.91 0.56 11.39
#